data_AF-C4JHY3-F1
#
_entry.id   AF-C4JHY3-F1
#
_cell.length_a   1.000
_cell.length_b   1.000
_cell.length_c   1.000
_cell.angle_alpha   90.00
_cell.angle_beta   90.00
_cell.angle_gamma   90.00
#
_symmetry.space_group_name_H-M   'P 1'
#
loop_
_entity.id
_entity.type
_entity.pdbx_description
1 polymer ?
#
loop_
_entity_poly.entity_id
_entity_poly.type
_entity_poly.pdbx_seq_one_letter_code
_entity_poly.pdbx_strand_id
1 'polypeptide(L)' 'MAVSESSTSVLTDSAHGEASRVGINHMSPMPGVRCPKCEEAGKEVWVIPGKKCHVCGALC' A
#
# COMPACT_ATOMS: atom_id res chain seq x y z
N MET A 1 -52.13 4.77 20.06
CA MET A 1 -52.35 5.96 19.22
C MET A 1 -50.97 6.41 18.77
N ALA A 2 -50.72 6.33 17.47
CA ALA A 2 -49.40 6.47 16.85
C ALA A 2 -48.85 7.90 16.96
N VAL A 3 -47.53 8.03 17.05
CA VAL A 3 -46.83 9.23 16.57
C VAL A 3 -45.80 8.78 15.53
N SER A 4 -45.91 9.39 14.36
CA SER A 4 -45.24 9.03 13.11
C SER A 4 -43.99 9.89 12.87
N GLU A 5 -43.00 9.24 12.26
CA GLU A 5 -42.10 9.73 11.19
C GLU A 5 -41.37 11.07 11.38
N SER A 6 -40.04 11.00 11.42
CA SER A 6 -39.22 11.63 10.38
C SER A 6 -37.77 11.14 10.42
N SER A 7 -37.38 10.58 9.27
CA SER A 7 -36.06 10.16 8.85
C SER A 7 -34.97 11.16 9.20
N THR A 8 -33.90 10.70 9.85
CA THR A 8 -32.57 11.26 9.62
C THR A 8 -31.61 10.12 9.34
N SER A 9 -31.00 10.24 8.17
CA SER A 9 -30.16 9.29 7.49
C SER A 9 -28.93 8.88 8.30
N VAL A 10 -28.55 7.62 8.11
CA VAL A 10 -27.21 7.08 8.18
C VAL A 10 -26.10 8.13 8.29
N LEU A 11 -25.50 8.25 9.47
CA LEU A 11 -24.14 8.78 9.60
C LEU A 11 -23.21 7.57 9.69
N THR A 12 -22.93 6.98 8.53
CA THR A 12 -21.71 6.20 8.35
C THR A 12 -20.55 7.19 8.41
N ASP A 13 -20.06 7.46 9.62
CA ASP A 13 -18.82 8.19 9.79
C ASP A 13 -17.72 7.38 9.12
N SER A 14 -17.29 7.93 8.00
CA SER A 14 -16.35 7.32 7.09
C SER A 14 -14.96 7.56 7.64
N ALA A 15 -14.38 6.46 8.13
CA ALA A 15 -12.99 6.07 7.92
C ALA A 15 -11.98 7.21 7.76
N HIS A 16 -11.53 7.81 8.88
CA HIS A 16 -10.17 8.30 8.99
C HIS A 16 -9.49 7.58 10.14
N GLY A 17 -9.08 6.34 9.85
CA GLY A 17 -8.08 5.65 10.65
C GLY A 17 -6.76 6.40 10.56
N GLU A 18 -6.59 7.45 11.37
CA GLU A 18 -5.29 8.04 11.68
C GLU A 18 -4.53 7.13 12.65
N ALA A 19 -4.27 5.91 12.19
CA ALA A 19 -3.24 5.07 12.75
C ALA A 19 -2.03 5.19 11.83
N SER A 20 -1.06 6.03 12.21
CA SER A 20 0.33 5.61 12.34
C SER A 20 1.25 6.82 12.52
N ARG A 21 1.21 7.42 13.72
CA ARG A 21 2.44 7.98 14.28
C ARG A 21 3.16 6.85 14.99
N VAL A 22 3.73 5.92 14.22
CA VAL A 22 4.70 4.99 14.78
C VAL A 22 6.06 5.35 14.24
N GLY A 23 6.82 6.07 15.07
CA GLY A 23 8.26 6.12 14.98
C GLY A 23 8.81 4.73 15.28
N ILE A 24 8.78 3.85 14.28
CA ILE A 24 9.66 2.71 14.21
C ILE A 24 10.57 3.04 13.03
N ASN A 25 11.89 3.05 13.25
CA ASN A 25 12.82 2.73 12.19
C ASN A 25 12.50 1.29 11.77
N HIS A 26 11.44 1.12 10.99
CA HIS A 26 11.17 -0.10 10.27
C HIS A 26 12.38 -0.26 9.36
N MET A 27 13.34 -1.07 9.79
CA MET A 27 13.99 -1.95 8.83
C MET A 27 12.85 -2.80 8.25
N SER A 28 12.12 -2.22 7.30
CA SER A 28 11.08 -2.88 6.54
C SER A 28 11.68 -4.23 6.14
N PRO A 29 11.04 -5.37 6.45
CA PRO A 29 11.60 -6.69 6.14
C PRO A 29 11.84 -6.67 4.65
N MET A 30 13.08 -6.45 4.21
CA MET A 30 13.40 -5.81 2.93
C MET A 30 12.58 -6.51 1.86
N PRO A 31 11.41 -5.97 1.48
CA PRO A 31 10.51 -6.72 0.65
C PRO A 31 11.19 -6.53 -0.68
N GLY A 32 11.93 -7.55 -1.11
CA GLY A 32 12.48 -7.55 -2.45
C GLY A 32 11.33 -7.10 -3.35
N VAL A 33 11.50 -6.02 -4.08
CA VAL A 33 10.47 -5.59 -5.02
C VAL A 33 10.77 -6.34 -6.31
N ARG A 34 9.75 -6.77 -7.03
CA ARG A 34 9.97 -7.30 -8.37
C ARG A 34 10.35 -6.14 -9.29
N CYS A 35 11.41 -6.32 -10.07
CA CYS A 35 11.83 -5.31 -11.02
C CYS A 35 10.74 -5.18 -12.11
N PRO A 36 10.06 -4.01 -12.25
CA PRO A 36 8.92 -3.87 -13.16
C PRO A 36 9.32 -4.12 -14.62
N LYS A 37 10.50 -3.65 -15.03
CA LYS A 37 11.03 -3.90 -16.38
C LYS A 37 11.32 -5.38 -16.67
N CYS A 38 11.74 -6.13 -15.66
CA CYS A 38 11.97 -7.56 -15.82
C CYS A 38 10.64 -8.31 -15.83
N GLU A 39 9.67 -7.88 -15.02
CA GLU A 39 8.33 -8.44 -14.98
C GLU A 39 7.62 -8.27 -16.33
N GLU A 40 7.72 -7.10 -16.98
CA GLU A 40 7.21 -6.85 -18.34
C GLU A 40 7.87 -7.76 -19.40
N ALA A 41 9.13 -8.13 -19.19
CA ALA A 41 9.86 -9.08 -20.04
C ALA A 41 9.56 -10.55 -19.70
N GLY A 42 8.69 -10.82 -18.73
CA GLY A 42 8.36 -12.17 -18.25
C GLY A 42 9.45 -12.83 -17.41
N LYS A 43 10.37 -12.04 -16.84
CA LYS A 43 11.44 -12.52 -15.95
C LYS A 43 11.16 -12.12 -14.51
N GLU A 44 11.06 -13.11 -13.63
CA GLU A 44 10.91 -12.83 -12.20
C GLU A 44 12.27 -12.51 -11.58
N VAL A 45 12.50 -11.22 -11.31
CA VAL A 45 13.74 -10.70 -10.75
C VAL A 45 13.44 -9.87 -9.52
N TRP A 46 13.97 -10.30 -8.38
CA TRP A 46 13.85 -9.61 -7.12
C TRP A 46 15.02 -8.64 -6.94
N VAL A 47 14.69 -7.39 -6.62
CA VAL A 47 15.68 -6.31 -6.48
C VAL A 47 15.54 -5.61 -5.14
N ILE A 48 16.68 -5.07 -4.67
CA ILE A 48 16.73 -4.22 -3.49
C ILE A 48 16.35 -2.81 -3.95
N PRO A 49 15.28 -2.21 -3.39
CA PRO A 49 14.93 -0.82 -3.67
C PRO A 49 16.10 0.13 -3.39
N GLY A 50 16.36 1.07 -4.28
CA GLY A 50 17.51 1.98 -4.25
C GLY A 50 18.79 1.43 -4.87
N LYS A 51 18.80 0.19 -5.36
CA LYS A 51 19.90 -0.38 -6.15
C LYS A 51 19.46 -0.66 -7.59
N LYS A 52 20.45 -0.74 -8.48
CA LYS A 52 20.21 -1.16 -9.86
C LYS A 52 19.88 -2.64 -9.90
N CYS A 53 18.88 -3.00 -10.70
CA CYS A 53 18.57 -4.37 -11.05
C CYS A 53 19.79 -5.04 -11.67
N HIS A 54 20.16 -6.23 -11.17
CA HIS A 54 21.32 -6.97 -11.65
C HIS A 54 21.11 -7.60 -13.04
N VAL A 55 19.85 -7.69 -13.51
CA VAL A 55 19.51 -8.25 -14.82
C VAL A 55 19.41 -7.18 -15.90
N CYS A 56 18.66 -6.09 -15.64
CA CYS A 56 18.40 -5.05 -16.65
C CYS A 56 19.13 -3.72 -16.39
N GLY A 57 19.74 -3.54 -15.21
CA GLY A 57 20.45 -2.32 -14.83
C GLY A 57 19.57 -1.13 -14.43
N ALA A 58 18.24 -1.27 -14.46
CA ALA A 58 17.31 -0.20 -14.09
C ALA A 58 17.34 0.08 -12.58
N LEU A 59 17.18 1.34 -12.19
CA LEU A 59 16.94 1.72 -10.80
C LEU A 59 15.50 1.33 -10.41
N CYS A 60 15.35 0.68 -9.25
CA CYS A 60 14.09 0.18 -8.73
C CYS A 60 13.94 0.54 -7.25
#